data_AF-A0A7X5E283-F1
#
_entry.id   AF-A0A7X5E283-F1
#
_cell.length_a   1.000
_cell.length_b   1.000
_cell.length_c   1.000
_cell.angle_alpha   90.00
_cell.angle_beta   90.00
_cell.angle_gamma   90.00
#
_symmetry.space_group_name_H-M   'P 1'
#
loop_
_entity.id
_entity.type
_entity.pdbx_description
1 polymer ?
#
loop_
_entity_poly.entity_id
_entity_poly.type
_entity_poly.pdbx_seq_one_letter_code
_entity_poly.pdbx_strand_id
1 'polypeptide(L)'
;MPVRVPPHRGEAYFLFERQLCPGPAILADRTARIAVKLVCYYDFLAAAETLDGWQEIPSENLYAAVYGAYLGSTGWVNLLLAAENALLTVGEGVLALYNPGRHLRELSEQLALSEGLFFRWGTQ
;
A
#
# COMPACT_ATOMS: atom_id res chain seq x y z
N MET A 1 10.83 -10.75 15.23
CA MET A 1 10.44 -10.61 13.82
C MET A 1 8.97 -10.22 13.74
N PRO A 2 8.56 -9.43 12.75
CA PRO A 2 7.15 -9.17 12.41
C PRO A 2 6.34 -10.46 12.35
N VAL A 3 5.09 -10.45 12.82
CA VAL A 3 4.16 -11.59 12.68
C VAL A 3 2.94 -11.12 11.91
N ARG A 4 2.58 -11.87 10.87
CA ARG A 4 1.41 -11.57 10.02
C ARG A 4 0.10 -11.90 10.72
N VAL A 5 -0.93 -11.13 10.42
CA VAL A 5 -2.28 -11.42 10.89
C VAL A 5 -2.87 -12.60 10.10
N PRO A 6 -3.39 -13.65 10.75
CA PRO A 6 -4.03 -14.77 10.08
C PRO A 6 -5.27 -14.35 9.27
N PRO A 7 -5.56 -15.00 8.12
CA PRO A 7 -6.66 -14.61 7.24
C PRO A 7 -8.05 -14.72 7.91
N HIS A 8 -8.25 -15.69 8.81
CA HIS A 8 -9.51 -15.88 9.55
C HIS A 8 -9.79 -14.81 10.61
N ARG A 9 -8.87 -13.86 10.85
CA ARG A 9 -9.01 -12.77 11.83
C ARG A 9 -9.37 -11.42 11.18
N GLY A 10 -9.90 -11.44 9.95
CA GLY A 10 -10.17 -10.23 9.17
C GLY A 10 -11.05 -9.17 9.87
N GLU A 11 -12.12 -9.58 10.55
CA GLU A 11 -12.99 -8.63 11.28
C GLU A 11 -12.25 -7.94 12.42
N ALA A 12 -11.50 -8.70 13.23
CA ALA A 12 -10.71 -8.16 14.31
C ALA A 12 -9.60 -7.23 13.79
N TYR A 13 -8.95 -7.60 12.68
CA TYR A 13 -7.96 -6.76 12.00
C TYR A 13 -8.53 -5.39 11.68
N PHE A 14 -9.65 -5.32 10.96
CA PHE A 14 -10.23 -4.04 10.52
C PHE A 14 -10.78 -3.24 11.71
N LEU A 15 -11.37 -3.92 12.69
CA LEU A 15 -11.87 -3.29 13.91
C LEU A 15 -10.74 -2.61 14.69
N PHE A 16 -9.65 -3.33 14.95
CA PHE A 16 -8.53 -2.80 15.75
C PHE A 16 -7.71 -1.78 14.98
N GLU A 17 -7.49 -1.95 13.68
CA GLU A 17 -6.78 -0.95 12.87
C GLU A 17 -7.53 0.38 12.87
N ARG A 18 -8.86 0.36 12.80
CA ARG A 18 -9.70 1.57 12.94
C ARG A 18 -9.71 2.16 14.35
N GLN A 19 -9.56 1.35 15.40
CA GLN A 19 -9.50 1.84 16.78
C GLN A 19 -8.13 2.44 17.12
N LEU A 20 -7.04 1.84 16.61
CA LEU A 20 -5.67 2.28 16.85
C LEU A 20 -5.27 3.49 16.00
N CYS A 21 -5.93 3.68 14.86
CA CYS A 21 -5.65 4.78 13.94
C CYS A 21 -6.88 5.69 13.79
N PRO A 22 -6.91 6.86 14.46
CA PRO A 22 -8.11 7.68 14.53
C PRO A 22 -8.27 8.49 13.24
N GLY A 23 -8.80 7.82 12.21
CA GLY A 23 -9.36 8.48 11.03
C GLY A 23 -8.68 8.14 9.70
N PRO A 24 -9.43 8.24 8.59
CA PRO A 24 -8.98 7.84 7.27
C PRO A 24 -7.78 8.65 6.76
N ALA A 25 -7.64 9.92 7.17
CA ALA A 25 -6.49 10.76 6.79
C ALA A 25 -5.16 10.25 7.37
N ILE A 26 -5.15 9.75 8.60
CA ILE A 26 -3.93 9.19 9.22
C ILE A 26 -3.53 7.88 8.53
N LEU A 27 -4.53 7.05 8.21
CA LEU A 27 -4.29 5.81 7.47
C LEU A 27 -3.81 6.09 6.04
N ALA A 28 -4.35 7.12 5.38
CA ALA A 28 -3.90 7.58 4.08
C ALA A 28 -2.43 8.06 4.12
N ASP A 29 -2.06 8.89 5.11
CA ASP A 29 -0.69 9.37 5.30
C ASP A 29 0.30 8.21 5.49
N ARG A 30 -0.02 7.27 6.39
CA ARG A 30 0.81 6.07 6.64
C ARG A 30 0.93 5.18 5.40
N THR A 31 -0.17 4.99 4.66
CA THR A 31 -0.18 4.24 3.40
C THR A 31 0.70 4.90 2.34
N ALA A 32 0.60 6.22 2.19
CA ALA A 32 1.43 6.98 1.27
C ALA A 32 2.92 6.92 1.65
N ARG A 33 3.27 6.96 2.94
CA ARG A 33 4.65 6.75 3.40
C ARG A 33 5.21 5.38 3.04
N ILE A 34 4.41 4.32 3.13
CA ILE A 34 4.83 2.96 2.72
C ILE A 34 5.16 2.95 1.22
N ALA A 35 4.27 3.48 0.39
CA ALA A 35 4.48 3.54 -1.06
C ALA A 35 5.74 4.36 -1.41
N VAL A 36 5.90 5.55 -0.83
CA VAL A 36 7.09 6.40 -1.07
C VAL A 36 8.39 5.74 -0.57
N LYS A 37 8.36 5.02 0.55
CA LYS A 37 9.54 4.27 1.00
C LYS A 37 9.88 3.12 0.06
N LEU A 38 8.89 2.41 -0.47
CA LEU A 38 9.11 1.30 -1.40
C LEU A 38 9.82 1.76 -2.69
N VAL A 39 9.49 2.95 -3.19
CA VAL A 39 10.15 3.47 -4.41
C VAL A 39 11.61 3.85 -4.22
N CYS A 40 12.08 3.98 -2.97
CA CYS A 40 13.51 4.11 -2.71
C CYS A 40 14.29 2.80 -2.95
N TYR A 41 13.60 1.66 -3.05
CA TYR A 41 14.22 0.34 -3.24
C TYR A 41 13.93 -0.26 -4.62
N TYR A 42 12.93 0.25 -5.33
CA TYR A 42 12.45 -0.34 -6.59
C TYR A 42 12.01 0.74 -7.58
N ASP A 43 12.33 0.52 -8.85
CA ASP A 43 11.71 1.25 -9.95
C ASP A 43 10.24 0.83 -10.11
N PHE A 44 9.40 1.77 -10.55
CA PHE A 44 7.96 1.56 -10.64
C PHE A 44 7.35 2.29 -11.84
N LEU A 45 6.31 1.67 -12.40
CA LEU A 45 5.37 2.32 -13.31
C LEU A 45 4.05 2.49 -12.60
N ALA A 46 3.41 3.64 -12.76
CA ALA A 46 2.11 3.92 -12.19
C ALA A 46 1.02 3.88 -13.28
N ALA A 47 -0.12 3.31 -12.92
CA ALA A 47 -1.39 3.55 -13.59
C ALA A 47 -2.36 4.10 -12.54
N ALA A 48 -3.17 5.07 -12.92
CA ALA A 48 -4.19 5.63 -12.06
C ALA A 48 -5.39 6.02 -12.92
N GLU A 49 -6.55 6.22 -12.30
CA GLU A 49 -7.76 6.64 -13.01
C GLU A 49 -7.58 7.97 -13.76
N THR A 50 -6.68 8.84 -13.28
CA THR A 50 -6.35 10.14 -13.88
C THR A 50 -5.22 10.08 -14.91
N LEU A 51 -4.64 8.91 -15.16
CA LEU A 51 -3.49 8.72 -16.04
C LEU A 51 -3.88 7.92 -17.30
N ASP A 52 -3.34 8.32 -18.44
CA ASP A 52 -3.49 7.56 -19.68
C ASP A 52 -2.47 6.42 -19.73
N GLY A 53 -2.88 5.24 -19.25
CA GLY A 53 -2.06 4.04 -19.22
C GLY A 53 -0.96 4.03 -18.15
N TRP A 54 0.04 3.16 -18.37
CA TRP A 54 1.18 3.00 -17.48
C TRP A 54 2.28 4.01 -17.80
N GLN A 55 2.71 4.77 -16.81
CA GLN A 55 3.75 5.78 -16.95
C GLN A 55 4.51 6.00 -15.64
N GLU A 56 5.68 6.61 -15.71
CA GLU A 56 6.39 7.04 -14.50
C GLU A 56 5.61 8.16 -13.81
N ILE A 57 5.43 8.05 -12.50
CA ILE A 57 4.95 9.16 -11.66
C ILE A 57 6.18 9.85 -11.06
N PRO A 58 6.28 11.19 -11.15
CA PRO A 58 7.30 11.94 -10.41
C PRO A 58 7.21 11.63 -8.91
N SER A 59 8.35 11.39 -8.27
CA SER A 59 8.40 10.94 -6.87
C SER A 59 7.71 11.93 -5.92
N GLU A 60 7.76 13.22 -6.23
CA GLU A 60 7.07 14.29 -5.51
C GLU A 60 5.53 14.20 -5.56
N ASN A 61 4.98 13.55 -6.60
CA ASN A 61 3.54 13.41 -6.81
C ASN A 61 2.99 12.08 -6.28
N LEU A 62 3.86 11.08 -6.10
CA LEU A 62 3.47 9.74 -5.65
C LEU A 62 2.72 9.77 -4.32
N TYR A 63 3.21 10.58 -3.37
CA TYR A 63 2.59 10.72 -2.07
C TYR A 63 1.13 11.16 -2.19
N ALA A 64 0.89 12.24 -2.93
CA ALA A 64 -0.45 12.81 -3.11
C ALA A 64 -1.38 11.86 -3.85
N ALA A 65 -0.88 11.15 -4.86
CA ALA A 65 -1.65 10.16 -5.62
C ALA A 65 -2.13 9.01 -4.72
N VAL A 66 -1.22 8.43 -3.93
CA VAL A 66 -1.54 7.33 -3.00
C VAL A 66 -2.47 7.80 -1.89
N TYR A 67 -2.22 8.98 -1.33
CA TYR A 67 -3.06 9.58 -0.30
C TYR A 67 -4.50 9.80 -0.80
N GLY A 68 -4.65 10.40 -1.99
CA GLY A 68 -5.95 10.64 -2.62
C GLY A 68 -6.68 9.35 -2.96
N ALA A 69 -5.97 8.34 -3.48
CA ALA A 69 -6.55 7.06 -3.82
C ALA A 69 -7.05 6.31 -2.57
N TYR A 70 -6.27 6.34 -1.48
CA TYR A 70 -6.69 5.74 -0.22
C TYR A 70 -7.97 6.40 0.33
N LEU A 71 -8.08 7.73 0.25
CA LEU A 71 -9.28 8.46 0.65
C LEU A 71 -10.45 8.32 -0.34
N GLY A 72 -10.23 7.71 -1.51
CA GLY A 72 -11.22 7.59 -2.58
C GLY A 72 -11.49 8.90 -3.33
N SER A 73 -10.68 9.95 -3.13
CA SER A 73 -10.89 11.25 -3.78
C SER A 73 -10.35 11.30 -5.21
N THR A 74 -9.45 10.38 -5.58
CA THR A 74 -8.83 10.32 -6.92
C THR A 74 -8.95 8.93 -7.55
N GLY A 75 -9.90 8.11 -7.08
CA GLY A 75 -10.07 6.74 -7.56
C GLY A 75 -9.02 5.80 -6.99
N TRP A 76 -8.31 5.11 -7.87
CA TRP A 76 -7.28 4.12 -7.54
C TRP A 76 -5.91 4.48 -8.12
N VAL A 77 -4.86 3.91 -7.52
CA VAL A 77 -3.48 3.95 -8.01
C VAL A 77 -2.91 2.54 -7.98
N ASN A 78 -2.31 2.14 -9.09
CA ASN A 78 -1.58 0.88 -9.26
C ASN A 78 -0.11 1.20 -9.52
N LEU A 79 0.79 0.58 -8.78
CA LEU A 79 2.24 0.71 -8.94
C LEU A 79 2.82 -0.67 -9.30
N LEU A 80 3.34 -0.79 -10.51
CA LEU A 80 3.97 -1.99 -11.03
C LEU A 80 5.47 -1.95 -10.74
N LEU A 81 5.94 -2.89 -9.93
CA LEU A 81 7.37 -3.13 -9.68
C LEU A 81 7.84 -4.16 -10.72
N ALA A 82 8.17 -3.69 -11.91
CA ALA A 82 8.36 -4.54 -13.10
C ALA A 82 9.46 -5.61 -12.90
N ALA A 83 10.56 -5.26 -12.25
CA ALA A 83 11.66 -6.20 -11.96
C ALA A 83 11.24 -7.35 -11.03
N GLU A 84 10.27 -7.10 -10.14
CA GLU A 84 9.77 -8.08 -9.17
C GLU A 84 8.51 -8.81 -9.65
N ASN A 85 7.95 -8.41 -10.82
CA ASN A 85 6.64 -8.86 -11.30
C ASN A 85 5.54 -8.77 -10.22
N ALA A 86 5.56 -7.66 -9.47
CA ALA A 86 4.67 -7.41 -8.34
C ALA A 86 3.86 -6.12 -8.56
N LEU A 87 2.64 -6.10 -8.01
CA LEU A 87 1.73 -4.97 -8.16
C LEU A 87 1.26 -4.47 -6.80
N LEU A 88 1.42 -3.18 -6.53
CA LEU A 88 0.86 -2.51 -5.38
C LEU A 88 -0.36 -1.70 -5.80
N THR A 89 -1.53 -2.00 -5.23
CA THR A 89 -2.79 -1.31 -5.52
C THR A 89 -3.25 -0.54 -4.29
N VAL A 90 -3.64 0.71 -4.50
CA VAL A 90 -4.22 1.59 -3.47
C VAL A 90 -5.58 2.06 -3.95
N GLY A 91 -6.60 1.93 -3.11
CA GLY A 91 -7.94 2.44 -3.38
C GLY A 91 -8.89 2.13 -2.24
N GLU A 92 -9.88 3.00 -2.03
CA GLU A 92 -11.02 2.76 -1.13
C GLU A 92 -10.62 2.30 0.30
N GLY A 93 -9.60 2.92 0.87
CA GLY A 93 -9.13 2.61 2.22
C GLY A 93 -8.27 1.34 2.34
N VAL A 94 -7.80 0.79 1.22
CA VAL A 94 -6.98 -0.43 1.20
C VAL A 94 -5.68 -0.23 0.42
N LEU A 95 -4.60 -0.82 0.95
CA LEU A 95 -3.34 -1.08 0.25
C LEU A 95 -3.20 -2.59 0.07
N ALA A 96 -3.06 -3.06 -1.17
CA ALA A 96 -2.90 -4.48 -1.50
C ALA A 96 -1.63 -4.71 -2.31
N LEU A 97 -0.85 -5.72 -1.93
CA LEU A 97 0.38 -6.11 -2.63
C LEU A 97 0.22 -7.50 -3.25
N TYR A 98 0.26 -7.58 -4.57
CA TYR A 98 0.08 -8.78 -5.36
C TYR A 98 1.41 -9.35 -5.85
N ASN A 99 1.50 -10.68 -5.83
CA ASN A 99 2.65 -11.46 -6.27
C ASN A 99 4.01 -10.99 -5.71
N PRO A 100 4.15 -10.61 -4.42
CA PRO A 100 5.45 -10.18 -3.94
C PRO A 100 6.42 -11.36 -3.84
N GLY A 101 7.63 -11.16 -4.35
CA GLY A 101 8.78 -11.99 -4.01
C GLY A 101 9.07 -11.98 -2.50
N ARG A 102 9.98 -12.87 -2.05
CA ARG A 102 10.30 -12.99 -0.63
C ARG A 102 10.81 -11.67 -0.03
N HIS A 103 11.75 -11.03 -0.70
CA HIS A 103 12.39 -9.81 -0.19
C HIS A 103 11.42 -8.63 -0.13
N LEU A 104 10.69 -8.39 -1.22
CA LEU A 104 9.66 -7.35 -1.27
C LEU A 104 8.61 -7.54 -0.16
N ARG A 105 8.14 -8.77 0.06
CA ARG A 105 7.20 -9.07 1.15
C ARG A 105 7.78 -8.76 2.53
N GLU A 106 9.00 -9.22 2.81
CA GLU A 106 9.67 -8.98 4.10
C GLU A 106 9.89 -7.48 4.36
N LEU A 107 10.27 -6.73 3.32
CA LEU A 107 10.40 -5.28 3.39
C LEU A 107 9.05 -4.60 3.63
N SER A 108 8.00 -4.96 2.89
CA SER A 108 6.66 -4.40 3.08
C SER A 108 6.10 -4.70 4.48
N GLU A 109 6.34 -5.89 5.03
CA GLU A 109 5.98 -6.23 6.42
C GLU A 109 6.69 -5.30 7.44
N GLN A 110 7.98 -5.01 7.24
CA GLN A 110 8.74 -4.09 8.09
C GLN A 110 8.26 -2.65 7.95
N LEU A 111 7.97 -2.20 6.73
CA LEU A 111 7.47 -0.86 6.46
C LEU A 111 6.09 -0.64 7.08
N ALA A 112 5.16 -1.59 6.93
CA ALA A 112 3.84 -1.53 7.55
C ALA A 112 3.95 -1.38 9.07
N LEU A 113 4.79 -2.18 9.72
CA LEU A 113 5.02 -2.07 11.16
C LEU A 113 5.67 -0.75 11.57
N SER A 114 6.59 -0.22 10.77
CA SER A 114 7.22 1.08 11.05
C SER A 114 6.22 2.24 11.07
N GLU A 115 5.12 2.09 10.32
CA GLU A 115 3.98 3.01 10.30
C GLU A 115 2.88 2.63 11.30
N GLY A 116 3.11 1.62 12.15
CA GLY A 116 2.13 1.14 13.13
C GLY A 116 0.88 0.51 12.49
N LEU A 117 1.01 -0.04 11.28
CA LEU A 117 -0.03 -0.78 10.57
C LEU A 117 0.21 -2.28 10.66
N PHE A 118 -0.86 -3.03 10.48
CA PHE A 118 -0.76 -4.49 10.41
C PHE A 118 -0.44 -4.93 8.98
N PHE A 119 0.20 -6.10 8.86
CA PHE A 119 0.35 -6.79 7.58
C PHE A 119 -0.41 -8.13 7.65
N ARG A 120 -1.32 -8.36 6.70
CA ARG A 120 -2.17 -9.56 6.66
C ARG A 120 -2.00 -10.31 5.35
N TRP A 121 -2.26 -11.62 5.38
CA TRP A 121 -2.45 -12.38 4.16
C TRP A 121 -3.81 -12.05 3.53
N GLY A 122 -3.81 -11.79 2.22
CA GLY A 122 -5.04 -11.90 1.43
C GLY A 122 -5.50 -13.35 1.40
N THR A 123 -6.81 -13.58 1.43
CA THR A 123 -7.39 -14.85 1.00
C THR A 123 -7.14 -14.98 -0.50
N GLN A 124 -6.34 -15.99 -0.90
CA GLN A 124 -6.27 -16.42 -2.29
C GLN A 124 -7.57 -17.13 -2.69
#